data_AF-A0A6P2CIU9-F1
#
_entry.id   AF-A0A6P2CIU9-F1
#
_cell.length_a   1.000
_cell.length_b   1.000
_cell.length_c   1.000
_cell.angle_alpha   90.00
_cell.angle_beta   90.00
_cell.angle_gamma   90.00
#
_symmetry.space_group_name_H-M   'P 1'
#
loop_
_entity.id
_entity.type
_entity.pdbx_description
1 polymer ?
#
loop_
_entity_poly.entity_id
_entity_poly.type
_entity_poly.pdbx_seq_one_letter_code
_entity_poly.pdbx_strand_id
1 'polypeptide(L)'
;MRRVGAAAVAAVASLSLVAACSSEDEPATAPPAGGATGEVTVPISAMTTRLLDPGAEPHATIEVAPADGTSQRIRMTTESGVHQQIGTQPTQDFSSPELTLDLDARTHTEPTGGYRVEMTIADTSSPDETLGRALEDAAGSGAGLTVAPDGSVTALRLRPAPDSQDIARSAIEQAFYTAVYRMIAFPAEPIGVGAQWTIHQNVQSGIALDQTTTATLTALDGDVATVEFSVDQTPQSPTWTLPGDGGTLDVDRYVMQGTGTARVDIGSPLPTLLDVSVGGEQSYSDPAGTTALHQTTTNSVELSEQ
;
A
#
# COMPACT_ATOMS: atom_id res chain seq x y z
N MET A 1 -2.73 -62.55 8.78
CA MET A 1 -2.71 -63.41 7.57
C MET A 1 -3.77 -62.92 6.60
N ARG A 2 -3.40 -62.81 5.30
CA ARG A 2 -4.20 -62.43 4.11
C ARG A 2 -4.62 -60.95 3.99
N ARG A 3 -4.49 -60.26 2.86
CA ARG A 3 -3.86 -60.51 1.54
C ARG A 3 -3.73 -59.14 0.87
N VAL A 4 -2.63 -58.95 0.14
CA VAL A 4 -2.33 -57.82 -0.75
C VAL A 4 -3.30 -57.82 -1.96
N GLY A 5 -3.63 -56.64 -2.46
CA GLY A 5 -4.26 -56.44 -3.78
C GLY A 5 -3.92 -55.05 -4.32
N ALA A 6 -3.03 -55.01 -5.31
CA ALA A 6 -2.59 -53.83 -6.06
C ALA A 6 -3.32 -53.71 -7.41
N ALA A 7 -3.04 -52.60 -8.11
CA ALA A 7 -3.36 -52.25 -9.50
C ALA A 7 -4.64 -51.41 -9.69
N ALA A 8 -4.72 -50.41 -10.58
CA ALA A 8 -3.91 -50.15 -11.78
C ALA A 8 -3.90 -48.65 -12.15
N VAL A 9 -2.79 -48.24 -12.79
CA VAL A 9 -2.61 -46.98 -13.55
C VAL A 9 -3.31 -47.12 -14.90
N ALA A 10 -3.98 -46.07 -15.38
CA ALA A 10 -4.30 -45.90 -16.80
C ALA A 10 -4.22 -44.43 -17.19
N ALA A 11 -3.18 -44.11 -17.98
CA ALA A 11 -3.07 -42.89 -18.76
C ALA A 11 -3.82 -43.09 -20.10
N VAL A 12 -4.57 -42.09 -20.56
CA VAL A 12 -5.02 -42.00 -21.96
C VAL A 12 -4.85 -40.57 -22.46
N ALA A 13 -4.27 -40.50 -23.65
CA ALA A 13 -3.82 -39.32 -24.36
C ALA A 13 -4.93 -38.57 -25.10
N SER A 14 -4.58 -37.33 -25.41
CA SER A 14 -5.22 -36.26 -26.18
C SER A 14 -5.82 -36.67 -27.52
N LEU A 15 -6.90 -35.99 -27.95
CA LEU A 15 -7.10 -35.61 -29.36
C LEU A 15 -8.13 -34.47 -29.48
N SER A 16 -7.68 -33.35 -30.03
CA SER A 16 -8.44 -32.15 -30.39
C SER A 16 -9.11 -32.30 -31.77
N LEU A 17 -10.32 -31.76 -31.92
CA LEU A 17 -10.93 -31.43 -33.21
C LEU A 17 -11.84 -30.19 -33.06
N VAL A 18 -11.57 -29.18 -33.87
CA VAL A 18 -12.35 -27.96 -34.07
C VAL A 18 -13.36 -28.21 -35.19
N ALA A 19 -14.61 -27.78 -35.03
CA ALA A 19 -15.47 -27.38 -36.13
C ALA A 19 -16.57 -26.42 -35.63
N ALA A 20 -16.71 -25.32 -36.35
CA ALA A 20 -17.61 -24.21 -36.13
C ALA A 20 -19.06 -24.53 -36.53
N CYS A 21 -20.02 -23.82 -35.93
CA CYS A 21 -21.22 -23.35 -36.64
C CYS A 21 -21.87 -22.17 -35.88
N SER A 22 -22.28 -21.20 -36.69
CA SER A 22 -22.77 -19.85 -36.40
C SER A 22 -24.26 -19.78 -36.07
N SER A 23 -24.65 -18.78 -35.27
CA SER A 23 -25.95 -18.11 -35.39
C SER A 23 -25.86 -16.71 -34.77
N GLU A 24 -26.01 -15.69 -35.63
CA GLU A 24 -26.15 -14.26 -35.32
C GLU A 24 -27.33 -13.96 -34.38
N ASP A 25 -27.08 -13.13 -33.36
CA ASP A 25 -28.05 -12.18 -32.80
C ASP A 25 -27.29 -10.95 -32.23
N GLU A 26 -27.94 -9.79 -32.27
CA GLU A 26 -27.44 -8.41 -32.24
C GLU A 26 -26.33 -7.97 -31.27
N PRO A 27 -25.58 -6.88 -31.59
CA PRO A 27 -24.34 -6.52 -30.92
C PRO A 27 -24.59 -5.92 -29.54
N ALA A 28 -24.32 -6.70 -28.50
CA ALA A 28 -23.91 -6.13 -27.23
C ALA A 28 -22.66 -5.29 -27.48
N THR A 29 -22.71 -4.00 -27.12
CA THR A 29 -21.55 -3.11 -27.12
C THR A 29 -20.42 -3.79 -26.37
N ALA A 30 -19.47 -4.36 -27.12
CA ALA A 30 -18.23 -4.83 -26.57
C ALA A 30 -17.56 -3.63 -25.88
N PRO A 31 -17.02 -3.79 -24.66
CA PRO A 31 -16.07 -2.83 -24.13
C PRO A 31 -15.00 -2.63 -25.20
N PRO A 32 -14.52 -1.40 -25.45
CA PRO A 32 -13.43 -1.22 -26.38
C PRO A 32 -12.29 -2.12 -25.91
N ALA A 33 -11.82 -2.98 -26.81
CA ALA A 33 -10.53 -3.64 -26.68
C ALA A 33 -9.47 -2.56 -26.74
N GLY A 34 -9.28 -1.84 -25.63
CA GLY A 34 -8.12 -1.01 -25.36
C GLY A 34 -6.93 -1.93 -25.16
N GLY A 35 -5.84 -1.65 -25.87
CA GLY A 35 -4.67 -2.53 -25.95
C GLY A 35 -4.20 -3.01 -24.58
N ALA A 36 -3.87 -4.30 -24.52
CA ALA A 36 -3.25 -4.92 -23.36
C ALA A 36 -1.95 -4.18 -23.00
N THR A 37 -2.05 -3.29 -22.03
CA THR A 37 -0.94 -2.89 -21.17
C THR A 37 -1.34 -3.38 -19.80
N GLY A 38 -0.49 -4.20 -19.17
CA GLY A 38 -0.79 -4.91 -17.92
C GLY A 38 -0.87 -4.02 -16.68
N GLU A 39 -1.52 -2.85 -16.81
CA GLU A 39 -1.78 -1.92 -15.72
C GLU A 39 -2.98 -2.36 -14.90
N VAL A 40 -2.80 -2.42 -13.58
CA VAL A 40 -3.87 -2.68 -12.62
C VAL A 40 -4.10 -1.43 -11.80
N THR A 41 -5.34 -0.95 -11.80
CA THR A 41 -5.75 0.13 -10.88
C THR A 41 -6.26 -0.48 -9.60
N VAL A 42 -5.69 -0.01 -8.51
CA VAL A 42 -6.06 -0.33 -7.15
C VAL A 42 -6.80 0.87 -6.55
N PRO A 43 -8.04 0.69 -6.08
CA PRO A 43 -8.72 1.75 -5.34
C PRO A 43 -8.03 1.99 -3.99
N ILE A 44 -7.79 3.25 -3.67
CA ILE A 44 -7.30 3.68 -2.36
C ILE A 44 -8.48 4.34 -1.63
N SER A 45 -8.70 3.95 -0.38
CA SER A 45 -9.76 4.55 0.43
C SER A 45 -9.54 6.05 0.55
N ALA A 46 -10.61 6.83 0.41
CA ALA A 46 -10.57 8.27 0.56
C ALA A 46 -10.01 8.67 1.94
N MET A 47 -9.19 9.72 1.96
CA MET A 47 -8.75 10.40 3.17
C MET A 47 -9.75 11.51 3.51
N THR A 48 -10.00 11.73 4.79
CA THR A 48 -10.76 12.90 5.26
C THR A 48 -9.98 13.61 6.35
N THR A 49 -9.92 14.93 6.27
CA THR A 49 -9.19 15.75 7.24
C THR A 49 -10.13 16.50 8.18
N ARG A 50 -9.68 16.75 9.41
CA ARG A 50 -10.39 17.58 10.38
C ARG A 50 -9.39 18.44 11.14
N LEU A 51 -9.49 19.75 10.99
CA LEU A 51 -8.69 20.70 11.77
C LEU A 51 -9.05 20.62 13.27
N LEU A 52 -8.04 20.56 14.12
CA LEU A 52 -8.17 20.60 15.58
C LEU A 52 -7.73 21.96 16.13
N ASP A 53 -6.60 22.46 15.65
CA ASP A 53 -6.01 23.75 16.03
C ASP A 53 -5.35 24.38 14.79
N PRO A 54 -5.68 25.64 14.42
CA PRO A 54 -5.08 26.29 13.26
C PRO A 54 -3.61 26.70 13.44
N GLY A 55 -3.05 26.62 14.65
CA GLY A 55 -1.67 27.03 14.93
C GLY A 55 -1.48 28.54 15.01
N ALA A 56 -0.22 28.97 15.04
CA ALA A 56 0.16 30.37 15.10
C ALA A 56 0.07 31.08 13.75
N GLU A 57 -0.18 32.38 13.76
CA GLU A 57 -0.12 33.23 12.56
C GLU A 57 1.33 33.33 12.02
N PRO A 58 1.51 33.50 10.69
CA PRO A 58 0.48 33.63 9.67
C PRO A 58 -0.14 32.29 9.26
N HIS A 59 -1.46 32.28 9.02
CA HIS A 59 -2.14 31.13 8.41
C HIS A 59 -2.14 31.18 6.88
N ALA A 60 -1.99 30.01 6.26
CA ALA A 60 -2.11 29.82 4.82
C ALA A 60 -2.80 28.49 4.50
N THR A 61 -3.56 28.45 3.41
CA THR A 61 -4.05 27.18 2.86
C THR A 61 -2.89 26.49 2.13
N ILE A 62 -2.68 25.22 2.42
CA ILE A 62 -1.65 24.39 1.76
C ILE A 62 -2.34 23.55 0.69
N GLU A 63 -1.98 23.78 -0.58
CA GLU A 63 -2.40 22.96 -1.71
C GLU A 63 -1.16 22.42 -2.43
N VAL A 64 -1.11 21.11 -2.64
CA VAL A 64 -0.02 20.45 -3.38
C VAL A 64 -0.33 20.55 -4.86
N ALA A 65 0.48 21.31 -5.59
CA ALA A 65 0.23 21.67 -6.99
C ALA A 65 1.55 21.74 -7.79
N PRO A 66 2.25 20.59 -7.97
CA PRO A 66 3.41 20.53 -8.83
C PRO A 66 3.06 20.93 -10.27
N ALA A 67 3.98 21.65 -10.91
CA ALA A 67 3.84 21.99 -12.32
C ALA A 67 3.82 20.75 -13.23
N ASP A 68 3.18 20.86 -14.39
CA ASP A 68 3.17 19.78 -15.38
C ASP A 68 4.60 19.44 -15.82
N GLY A 69 4.91 18.16 -15.85
CA GLY A 69 6.22 17.66 -16.24
C GLY A 69 7.33 17.84 -15.20
N THR A 70 7.04 18.33 -13.98
CA THR A 70 8.00 18.29 -12.88
C THR A 70 8.48 16.86 -12.67
N SER A 71 9.80 16.68 -12.58
CA SER A 71 10.44 15.39 -12.32
C SER A 71 11.06 15.36 -10.93
N GLN A 72 11.06 14.19 -10.31
CA GLN A 72 11.66 13.96 -9.00
C GLN A 72 12.26 12.57 -8.95
N ARG A 73 13.43 12.41 -8.30
CA ARG A 73 14.00 11.10 -8.03
C ARG A 73 13.90 10.79 -6.54
N ILE A 74 13.35 9.64 -6.22
CA ILE A 74 13.06 9.22 -4.86
C ILE A 74 13.71 7.86 -4.61
N ARG A 75 14.32 7.67 -3.45
CA ARG A 75 14.58 6.36 -2.88
C ARG A 75 13.52 6.03 -1.85
N MET A 76 12.85 4.89 -2.01
CA MET A 76 11.89 4.35 -1.06
C MET A 76 12.39 3.03 -0.50
N THR A 77 12.43 2.90 0.82
CA THR A 77 12.77 1.68 1.54
C THR A 77 11.59 1.27 2.42
N THR A 78 11.23 -0.01 2.38
CA THR A 78 10.14 -0.56 3.20
C THR A 78 10.56 -1.85 3.87
N GLU A 79 10.12 -2.06 5.10
CA GLU A 79 10.33 -3.30 5.87
C GLU A 79 9.03 -3.68 6.58
N SER A 80 8.75 -4.99 6.70
CA SER A 80 7.60 -5.49 7.44
C SER A 80 7.98 -6.68 8.31
N GLY A 81 7.89 -6.51 9.62
CA GLY A 81 8.09 -7.56 10.60
C GLY A 81 6.76 -8.19 11.00
N VAL A 82 6.64 -9.52 10.94
CA VAL A 82 5.46 -10.25 11.41
C VAL A 82 5.90 -11.50 12.15
N HIS A 83 5.73 -11.51 13.46
CA HIS A 83 6.03 -12.64 14.33
C HIS A 83 4.74 -13.18 14.92
N GLN A 84 4.48 -14.46 14.73
CA GLN A 84 3.20 -15.08 15.07
C GLN A 84 3.38 -16.31 15.94
N GLN A 85 2.52 -16.48 16.95
CA GLN A 85 2.46 -17.65 17.80
C GLN A 85 1.04 -18.17 17.91
N ILE A 86 0.86 -19.49 17.72
CA ILE A 86 -0.42 -20.18 17.87
C ILE A 86 -0.35 -21.05 19.14
N GLY A 87 -1.19 -20.76 20.13
CA GLY A 87 -1.20 -21.44 21.42
C GLY A 87 0.19 -21.50 22.06
N THR A 88 0.68 -22.70 22.33
CA THR A 88 2.02 -22.95 22.90
C THR A 88 3.06 -23.38 21.86
N GLN A 89 2.75 -23.25 20.56
CA GLN A 89 3.70 -23.57 19.50
C GLN A 89 4.85 -22.56 19.48
N PRO A 90 6.03 -22.92 18.93
CA PRO A 90 7.10 -21.94 18.72
C PRO A 90 6.63 -20.77 17.84
N THR A 91 7.12 -19.57 18.13
CA THR A 91 6.91 -18.39 17.28
C THR A 91 7.44 -18.64 15.88
N GLN A 92 6.65 -18.25 14.89
CA GLN A 92 6.95 -18.30 13.47
C GLN A 92 7.18 -16.90 12.94
N ASP A 93 8.11 -16.78 12.01
CA ASP A 93 8.44 -15.52 11.33
C ASP A 93 7.79 -15.51 9.95
N PHE A 94 6.94 -14.51 9.72
CA PHE A 94 6.25 -14.22 8.46
C PHE A 94 6.62 -12.83 7.93
N SER A 95 7.73 -12.27 8.40
CA SER A 95 8.24 -10.96 7.98
C SER A 95 8.52 -10.95 6.47
N SER A 96 8.28 -9.80 5.84
CA SER A 96 8.74 -9.54 4.48
C SER A 96 10.11 -8.88 4.53
N PRO A 97 11.08 -9.30 3.70
CA PRO A 97 12.39 -8.68 3.68
C PRO A 97 12.33 -7.20 3.33
N GLU A 98 13.36 -6.46 3.75
CA GLU A 98 13.57 -5.08 3.32
C GLU A 98 13.63 -4.99 1.79
N LEU A 99 12.95 -4.00 1.23
CA LEU A 99 12.96 -3.67 -0.19
C LEU A 99 13.31 -2.21 -0.36
N THR A 100 14.30 -1.92 -1.21
CA THR A 100 14.65 -0.56 -1.64
C THR A 100 14.33 -0.39 -3.12
N LEU A 101 13.61 0.67 -3.46
CA LEU A 101 13.23 1.07 -4.81
C LEU A 101 13.76 2.48 -5.10
N ASP A 102 14.52 2.63 -6.19
CA ASP A 102 14.84 3.94 -6.74
C ASP A 102 13.81 4.27 -7.83
N LEU A 103 13.09 5.38 -7.64
CA LEU A 103 11.94 5.79 -8.44
C LEU A 103 12.27 7.09 -9.19
N ASP A 104 12.04 7.10 -10.50
CA ASP A 104 11.96 8.33 -11.29
C ASP A 104 10.48 8.70 -11.46
N ALA A 105 10.05 9.77 -10.81
CA ALA A 105 8.69 10.29 -10.80
C ALA A 105 8.53 11.49 -11.75
N ARG A 106 7.36 11.60 -12.39
CA ARG A 106 6.99 12.73 -13.24
C ARG A 106 5.52 13.10 -13.10
N THR A 107 5.25 14.39 -12.98
CA THR A 107 3.91 14.94 -12.81
C THR A 107 3.19 15.14 -14.14
N HIS A 108 1.88 14.88 -14.13
CA HIS A 108 0.91 15.29 -15.15
C HIS A 108 -0.27 16.01 -14.50
N THR A 109 -0.53 17.26 -14.84
CA THR A 109 -1.65 18.02 -14.24
C THR A 109 -2.99 17.54 -14.78
N GLU A 110 -4.01 17.50 -13.92
CA GLU A 110 -5.36 17.08 -14.31
C GLU A 110 -6.31 18.29 -14.49
N PRO A 111 -7.17 18.31 -15.53
CA PRO A 111 -8.10 19.43 -15.76
C PRO A 111 -9.09 19.66 -14.61
N THR A 112 -9.38 18.61 -13.83
CA THR A 112 -10.35 18.63 -12.72
C THR A 112 -9.75 19.12 -11.41
N GLY A 113 -8.48 19.55 -11.41
CA GLY A 113 -7.70 19.80 -10.19
C GLY A 113 -6.96 18.55 -9.73
N GLY A 114 -5.92 18.76 -8.92
CA GLY A 114 -4.97 17.72 -8.54
C GLY A 114 -4.02 17.37 -9.69
N TYR A 115 -3.34 16.23 -9.54
CA TYR A 115 -2.33 15.78 -10.50
C TYR A 115 -2.16 14.27 -10.47
N ARG A 116 -1.58 13.73 -11.55
CA ARG A 116 -1.06 12.36 -11.60
C ARG A 116 0.45 12.37 -11.46
N VAL A 117 0.98 11.34 -10.81
CA VAL A 117 2.42 11.05 -10.78
C VAL A 117 2.63 9.74 -11.50
N GLU A 118 3.42 9.74 -12.56
CA GLU A 118 3.91 8.53 -13.21
C GLU A 118 5.32 8.24 -12.69
N MET A 119 5.53 7.04 -12.17
CA MET A 119 6.80 6.58 -11.62
C MET A 119 7.31 5.40 -12.43
N THR A 120 8.62 5.38 -12.66
CA THR A 120 9.34 4.21 -13.19
C THR A 120 10.34 3.76 -12.14
N ILE A 121 10.36 2.46 -11.85
CA ILE A 121 11.36 1.84 -10.98
C ILE A 121 12.67 1.78 -11.78
N ALA A 122 13.63 2.61 -11.42
CA ALA A 122 14.93 2.72 -12.06
C ALA A 122 15.89 1.62 -11.57
N ASP A 123 15.85 1.31 -10.28
CA ASP A 123 16.65 0.26 -9.65
C ASP A 123 15.93 -0.33 -8.44
N THR A 124 16.33 -1.54 -8.06
CA THR A 124 15.75 -2.29 -6.93
C THR A 124 16.81 -3.07 -6.19
N SER A 125 16.72 -3.14 -4.87
CA SER A 125 17.59 -4.01 -4.08
C SER A 125 16.91 -4.54 -2.83
N SER A 126 17.42 -5.68 -2.36
CA SER A 126 17.06 -6.27 -1.07
C SER A 126 18.29 -6.96 -0.48
N PRO A 127 18.51 -6.91 0.84
CA PRO A 127 19.54 -7.70 1.50
C PRO A 127 19.20 -9.20 1.53
N ASP A 128 17.94 -9.58 1.34
CA ASP A 128 17.55 -10.99 1.21
C ASP A 128 17.91 -11.52 -0.18
N GLU A 129 18.68 -12.61 -0.24
CA GLU A 129 19.16 -13.14 -1.52
C GLU A 129 18.04 -13.67 -2.42
N THR A 130 16.94 -14.14 -1.85
CA THR A 130 15.83 -14.71 -2.64
C THR A 130 15.03 -13.59 -3.29
N LEU A 131 14.68 -12.56 -2.52
CA LEU A 131 14.03 -11.37 -3.04
C LEU A 131 14.96 -10.61 -3.98
N GLY A 132 16.23 -10.43 -3.62
CA GLY A 132 17.25 -9.79 -4.46
C GLY A 132 17.36 -10.43 -5.85
N ARG A 133 17.40 -11.77 -5.93
CA ARG A 133 17.38 -12.49 -7.21
C ARG A 133 16.06 -12.35 -7.97
N ALA A 134 14.92 -12.28 -7.26
CA ALA A 134 13.63 -12.10 -7.89
C ALA A 134 13.46 -10.70 -8.51
N LEU A 135 14.18 -9.71 -7.99
CA LEU A 135 14.14 -8.31 -8.40
C LEU A 135 14.98 -7.99 -9.65
N GLU A 136 15.85 -8.90 -10.11
CA GLU A 136 16.78 -8.65 -11.24
C GLU A 136 16.07 -8.13 -12.50
N ASP A 137 14.84 -8.59 -12.76
CA ASP A 137 14.02 -8.22 -13.92
C ASP A 137 12.86 -7.27 -13.55
N ALA A 138 12.90 -6.64 -12.37
CA ALA A 138 11.83 -5.74 -11.91
C ALA A 138 12.00 -4.29 -12.40
N ALA A 139 13.21 -3.88 -12.79
CA ALA A 139 13.50 -2.56 -13.32
C ALA A 139 12.64 -2.24 -14.56
N GLY A 140 12.19 -1.00 -14.68
CA GLY A 140 11.26 -0.56 -15.72
C GLY A 140 9.79 -0.85 -15.40
N SER A 141 9.48 -1.53 -14.29
CA SER A 141 8.12 -1.57 -13.75
C SER A 141 7.64 -0.14 -13.46
N GLY A 142 6.39 0.14 -13.79
CA GLY A 142 5.74 1.42 -13.57
C GLY A 142 4.81 1.40 -12.37
N ALA A 143 4.67 2.56 -11.74
CA ALA A 143 3.61 2.82 -10.78
C ALA A 143 3.04 4.22 -11.04
N GLY A 144 1.78 4.43 -10.71
CA GLY A 144 1.14 5.73 -10.89
C GLY A 144 0.33 6.12 -9.67
N LEU A 145 0.31 7.39 -9.30
CA LEU A 145 -0.56 7.98 -8.26
C LEU A 145 -1.54 8.98 -8.88
N THR A 146 -2.74 9.06 -8.29
CA THR A 146 -3.69 10.17 -8.54
C THR A 146 -3.82 10.89 -7.22
N VAL A 147 -3.45 12.17 -7.21
CA VAL A 147 -3.33 12.99 -6.00
C VAL A 147 -4.28 14.17 -6.12
N ALA A 148 -5.10 14.38 -5.09
CA ALA A 148 -5.97 15.54 -5.00
C ALA A 148 -5.20 16.78 -4.48
N PRO A 149 -5.74 18.00 -4.63
CA PRO A 149 -5.04 19.23 -4.22
C PRO A 149 -4.65 19.28 -2.73
N ASP A 150 -5.36 18.55 -1.87
CA ASP A 150 -5.05 18.44 -0.44
C ASP A 150 -3.89 17.48 -0.16
N GLY A 151 -3.30 16.84 -1.18
CA GLY A 151 -2.25 15.84 -1.04
C GLY A 151 -2.76 14.40 -0.87
N SER A 152 -4.09 14.19 -0.82
CA SER A 152 -4.64 12.84 -0.65
C SER A 152 -4.45 11.98 -1.91
N VAL A 153 -3.97 10.75 -1.71
CA VAL A 153 -3.87 9.76 -2.78
C VAL A 153 -5.22 9.05 -2.93
N THR A 154 -5.82 9.13 -4.12
CA THR A 154 -7.18 8.61 -4.38
C THR A 154 -7.19 7.28 -5.12
N ALA A 155 -6.07 6.91 -5.72
CA ALA A 155 -5.90 5.61 -6.34
C ALA A 155 -4.40 5.29 -6.46
N LEU A 156 -4.07 4.03 -6.76
CA LEU A 156 -2.73 3.52 -7.11
C LEU A 156 -2.85 2.74 -8.43
N ARG A 157 -1.89 2.88 -9.35
CA ARG A 157 -1.77 2.00 -10.53
C ARG A 157 -0.42 1.33 -10.50
N LEU A 158 -0.38 0.07 -10.90
CA LEU A 158 0.83 -0.72 -10.98
C LEU A 158 0.93 -1.32 -12.39
N ARG A 159 2.09 -1.19 -13.01
CA ARG A 159 2.47 -1.76 -14.30
C ARG A 159 3.73 -2.59 -14.13
N PRO A 160 3.62 -3.87 -13.75
CA PRO A 160 4.79 -4.74 -13.66
C PRO A 160 5.52 -4.84 -15.01
N ALA A 161 6.84 -4.92 -14.98
CA ALA A 161 7.61 -5.29 -16.15
C ALA A 161 7.20 -6.72 -16.62
N PRO A 162 7.21 -7.01 -17.93
CA PRO A 162 6.71 -8.28 -18.46
C PRO A 162 7.41 -9.52 -17.89
N ASP A 163 8.70 -9.40 -17.59
CA ASP A 163 9.55 -10.48 -17.08
C ASP A 163 9.67 -10.45 -15.55
N SER A 164 8.94 -9.55 -14.86
CA SER A 164 8.97 -9.46 -13.40
C SER A 164 8.39 -10.71 -12.75
N GLN A 165 9.14 -11.31 -11.85
CA GLN A 165 8.72 -12.50 -11.11
C GLN A 165 7.60 -12.15 -10.12
N ASP A 166 6.72 -13.13 -9.84
CA ASP A 166 5.59 -12.95 -8.93
C ASP A 166 6.01 -12.46 -7.54
N ILE A 167 7.13 -12.97 -7.01
CA ILE A 167 7.69 -12.55 -5.71
C ILE A 167 8.05 -11.07 -5.72
N ALA A 168 8.73 -10.60 -6.76
CA ALA A 168 9.11 -9.19 -6.90
C ALA A 168 7.87 -8.30 -7.08
N ARG A 169 6.93 -8.72 -7.93
CA ARG A 169 5.67 -8.01 -8.15
C ARG A 169 4.89 -7.83 -6.84
N SER A 170 4.72 -8.90 -6.07
CA SER A 170 4.02 -8.84 -4.79
C SER A 170 4.76 -7.95 -3.78
N ALA A 171 6.09 -8.04 -3.69
CA ALA A 171 6.88 -7.19 -2.78
C ALA A 171 6.75 -5.70 -3.13
N ILE A 172 6.86 -5.36 -4.43
CA ILE A 172 6.70 -3.98 -4.93
C ILE A 172 5.28 -3.47 -4.67
N GLU A 173 4.25 -4.30 -4.93
CA GLU A 173 2.86 -3.95 -4.64
C GLU A 173 2.65 -3.64 -3.15
N GLN A 174 3.16 -4.49 -2.25
CA GLN A 174 3.09 -4.25 -0.81
C GLN A 174 3.84 -2.99 -0.37
N ALA A 175 5.01 -2.71 -0.95
CA ALA A 175 5.76 -1.49 -0.66
C ALA A 175 4.96 -0.22 -1.02
N PHE A 176 4.34 -0.18 -2.21
CA PHE A 176 3.49 0.95 -2.60
C PHE A 176 2.24 1.07 -1.74
N TYR A 177 1.57 -0.03 -1.37
CA TYR A 177 0.46 0.04 -0.43
C TYR A 177 0.88 0.65 0.90
N THR A 178 1.98 0.16 1.45
CA THR A 178 2.49 0.61 2.74
C THR A 178 2.80 2.11 2.68
N ALA A 179 3.44 2.59 1.61
CA ALA A 179 3.76 4.02 1.45
C ALA A 179 2.51 4.90 1.24
N VAL A 180 1.55 4.48 0.41
CA VAL A 180 0.36 5.28 0.08
C VAL A 180 -0.50 5.56 1.32
N TYR A 181 -0.65 4.59 2.23
CA TYR A 181 -1.38 4.77 3.49
C TYR A 181 -0.64 5.63 4.53
N ARG A 182 0.54 6.17 4.19
CA ARG A 182 1.37 7.03 5.05
C ARG A 182 1.49 8.46 4.52
N MET A 183 0.93 8.74 3.33
CA MET A 183 0.92 10.09 2.77
C MET A 183 0.08 11.04 3.64
N ILE A 184 0.46 12.32 3.65
CA ILE A 184 -0.17 13.36 4.46
C ILE A 184 -1.12 14.18 3.57
N ALA A 185 -2.39 14.24 3.98
CA ALA A 185 -3.36 15.18 3.45
C ALA A 185 -3.48 16.40 4.38
N PHE A 186 -3.59 17.59 3.79
CA PHE A 186 -3.74 18.86 4.50
C PHE A 186 -5.23 19.23 4.69
N PRO A 187 -5.58 19.98 5.76
CA PRO A 187 -6.92 20.54 5.92
C PRO A 187 -7.19 21.64 4.88
N ALA A 188 -8.45 21.83 4.52
CA ALA A 188 -8.85 22.90 3.59
C ALA A 188 -8.78 24.29 4.26
N GLU A 189 -8.89 24.34 5.58
CA GLU A 189 -8.75 25.55 6.37
C GLU A 189 -7.31 26.08 6.36
N PRO A 190 -7.10 27.41 6.38
CA PRO A 190 -5.77 27.98 6.56
C PRO A 190 -5.13 27.55 7.88
N ILE A 191 -3.86 27.15 7.82
CA ILE A 191 -3.06 26.72 8.97
C ILE A 191 -1.72 27.43 9.03
N GLY A 192 -1.16 27.57 10.22
CA GLY A 192 0.20 28.04 10.43
C GLY A 192 0.99 27.10 11.35
N VAL A 193 2.22 27.45 11.68
CA VAL A 193 3.10 26.60 12.48
C VAL A 193 2.46 26.29 13.84
N GLY A 194 2.50 25.02 14.24
CA GLY A 194 1.83 24.48 15.42
C GLY A 194 0.40 24.00 15.16
N ALA A 195 -0.12 24.12 13.94
CA ALA A 195 -1.43 23.59 13.58
C ALA A 195 -1.50 22.08 13.78
N GLN A 196 -2.66 21.59 14.21
CA GLN A 196 -2.93 20.18 14.44
C GLN A 196 -4.22 19.78 13.75
N TRP A 197 -4.21 18.63 13.07
CA TRP A 197 -5.39 18.06 12.41
C TRP A 197 -5.36 16.54 12.45
N THR A 198 -6.53 15.91 12.29
CA THR A 198 -6.61 14.47 12.04
C THR A 198 -6.80 14.19 10.55
N ILE A 199 -6.26 13.05 10.11
CA ILE A 199 -6.53 12.41 8.82
C ILE A 199 -7.13 11.04 9.13
N HIS A 200 -8.33 10.78 8.64
CA HIS A 200 -9.01 9.49 8.78
C HIS A 200 -9.04 8.76 7.44
N GLN A 201 -8.70 7.47 7.46
CA GLN A 201 -8.69 6.60 6.28
C GLN A 201 -9.00 5.15 6.63
N ASN A 202 -9.71 4.45 5.75
CA ASN A 202 -9.90 3.00 5.87
C ASN A 202 -8.71 2.27 5.24
N VAL A 203 -8.07 1.37 5.98
CA VAL A 203 -6.94 0.57 5.49
C VAL A 203 -7.38 -0.88 5.34
N GLN A 204 -7.07 -1.47 4.18
CA GLN A 204 -7.31 -2.88 3.92
C GLN A 204 -5.97 -3.62 3.92
N SER A 205 -5.66 -4.32 5.01
CA SER A 205 -4.39 -5.04 5.21
C SER A 205 -4.66 -6.45 5.77
N GLY A 206 -5.47 -7.23 5.07
CA GLY A 206 -5.96 -8.56 5.52
C GLY A 206 -7.10 -8.52 6.54
N ILE A 207 -7.14 -7.49 7.38
CA ILE A 207 -8.29 -7.06 8.19
C ILE A 207 -8.66 -5.62 7.79
N ALA A 208 -9.92 -5.24 7.92
CA ALA A 208 -10.39 -3.88 7.67
C ALA A 208 -10.15 -3.00 8.91
N LEU A 209 -9.44 -1.90 8.73
CA LEU A 209 -8.98 -1.02 9.80
C LEU A 209 -9.44 0.42 9.57
N ASP A 210 -9.82 1.08 10.66
CA ASP A 210 -9.90 2.53 10.74
C ASP A 210 -8.53 3.06 11.17
N GLN A 211 -7.90 3.86 10.32
CA GLN A 211 -6.66 4.57 10.64
C GLN A 211 -6.97 6.02 10.96
N THR A 212 -6.42 6.51 12.08
CA THR A 212 -6.40 7.92 12.44
C THR A 212 -4.94 8.38 12.53
N THR A 213 -4.56 9.32 11.67
CA THR A 213 -3.28 10.01 11.75
C THR A 213 -3.51 11.37 12.39
N THR A 214 -2.83 11.68 13.49
CA THR A 214 -2.81 13.04 14.08
C THR A 214 -1.55 13.73 13.63
N ALA A 215 -1.68 14.79 12.86
CA ALA A 215 -0.59 15.53 12.25
C ALA A 215 -0.40 16.90 12.91
N THR A 216 0.85 17.35 12.98
CA THR A 216 1.26 18.67 13.49
C THR A 216 2.19 19.34 12.48
N LEU A 217 1.85 20.54 12.02
CA LEU A 217 2.74 21.35 11.18
C LEU A 217 3.84 21.96 12.05
N THR A 218 5.06 21.43 11.99
CA THR A 218 6.17 21.88 12.85
C THR A 218 7.00 22.99 12.22
N ALA A 219 7.02 23.07 10.88
CA ALA A 219 7.65 24.16 10.14
C ALA A 219 6.97 24.40 8.79
N LEU A 220 7.01 25.65 8.32
CA LEU A 220 6.58 26.04 6.98
C LEU A 220 7.58 27.07 6.43
N ASP A 221 8.52 26.60 5.62
CA ASP A 221 9.62 27.38 5.05
C ASP A 221 9.35 27.66 3.57
N GLY A 222 8.62 28.74 3.29
CA GLY A 222 8.11 29.02 1.95
C GLY A 222 7.11 27.96 1.54
N ASP A 223 7.47 27.17 0.52
CA ASP A 223 6.63 26.13 -0.08
C ASP A 223 6.88 24.74 0.55
N VAL A 224 7.73 24.65 1.58
CA VAL A 224 8.11 23.39 2.23
C VAL A 224 7.49 23.27 3.62
N ALA A 225 6.54 22.35 3.77
CA ALA A 225 5.92 22.00 5.03
C ALA A 225 6.65 20.80 5.68
N THR A 226 6.99 20.92 6.97
CA THR A 226 7.44 19.78 7.78
C THR A 226 6.33 19.39 8.75
N VAL A 227 5.94 18.13 8.71
CA VAL A 227 4.82 17.59 9.48
C VAL A 227 5.31 16.42 10.32
N GLU A 228 5.13 16.50 11.64
CA GLU A 228 5.25 15.35 12.52
C GLU A 228 3.86 14.75 12.74
N PHE A 229 3.77 13.43 12.84
CA PHE A 229 2.49 12.77 13.01
C PHE A 229 2.57 11.48 13.80
N SER A 230 1.44 11.09 14.39
CA SER A 230 1.22 9.80 15.01
C SER A 230 0.11 9.05 14.29
N VAL A 231 0.26 7.74 14.15
CA VAL A 231 -0.75 6.85 13.57
C VAL A 231 -1.34 5.97 14.66
N ASP A 232 -2.65 5.81 14.64
CA ASP A 232 -3.39 4.80 15.42
C ASP A 232 -4.31 4.02 14.49
N GLN A 233 -4.32 2.69 14.61
CA GLN A 233 -5.19 1.81 13.83
C GLN A 233 -6.09 0.98 14.75
N THR A 234 -7.37 0.96 14.43
CA THR A 234 -8.39 0.18 15.14
C THR A 234 -9.15 -0.73 14.17
N PRO A 235 -9.45 -1.99 14.52
CA PRO A 235 -10.27 -2.86 13.69
C PRO A 235 -11.70 -2.35 13.55
N GLN A 236 -12.26 -2.42 12.33
CA GLN A 236 -13.66 -2.05 12.07
C GLN A 236 -14.66 -3.08 12.62
N SER A 237 -14.17 -4.27 12.97
CA SER A 237 -14.98 -5.39 13.46
C SER A 237 -14.29 -6.04 14.66
N PRO A 238 -15.05 -6.47 15.68
CA PRO A 238 -14.50 -7.24 16.80
C PRO A 238 -14.14 -8.67 16.41
N THR A 239 -14.40 -9.08 15.16
CA THR A 239 -14.05 -10.38 14.60
C THR A 239 -13.28 -10.23 13.31
N TRP A 240 -12.31 -11.10 13.08
CA TRP A 240 -11.55 -11.22 11.84
C TRP A 240 -11.96 -12.49 11.08
N THR A 241 -12.51 -12.32 9.88
CA THR A 241 -12.76 -13.44 8.97
C THR A 241 -11.49 -13.77 8.20
N LEU A 242 -10.97 -14.96 8.41
CA LEU A 242 -9.76 -15.43 7.74
C LEU A 242 -10.05 -15.73 6.26
N PRO A 243 -9.10 -15.47 5.36
CA PRO A 243 -9.24 -15.80 3.95
C PRO A 243 -9.34 -17.32 3.74
N GLY A 244 -9.96 -17.74 2.63
CA GLY A 244 -9.96 -19.12 2.15
C GLY A 244 -10.62 -20.14 3.08
N ASP A 245 -11.90 -19.96 3.42
CA ASP A 245 -12.68 -20.82 4.34
C ASP A 245 -12.00 -21.08 5.70
N GLY A 246 -11.05 -20.23 6.10
CA GLY A 246 -10.24 -20.38 7.32
C GLY A 246 -11.00 -20.15 8.63
N GLY A 247 -12.27 -19.73 8.55
CA GLY A 247 -13.11 -19.45 9.71
C GLY A 247 -13.03 -18.00 10.19
N THR A 248 -13.42 -17.78 11.44
CA THR A 248 -13.47 -16.45 12.07
C THR A 248 -12.74 -16.52 13.41
N LEU A 249 -12.01 -15.45 13.74
CA LEU A 249 -11.38 -15.25 15.05
C LEU A 249 -12.00 -14.03 15.73
N ASP A 250 -12.12 -14.06 17.05
CA ASP A 250 -12.43 -12.90 17.88
C ASP A 250 -11.17 -12.06 18.06
N VAL A 251 -11.30 -10.73 17.99
CA VAL A 251 -10.21 -9.78 18.20
C VAL A 251 -10.15 -9.41 19.68
N ASP A 252 -9.30 -10.09 20.44
CA ASP A 252 -9.17 -9.88 21.88
C ASP A 252 -8.41 -8.59 22.20
N ARG A 253 -7.36 -8.30 21.41
CA ARG A 253 -6.54 -7.11 21.54
C ARG A 253 -6.01 -6.70 20.18
N TYR A 254 -6.03 -5.40 19.92
CA TYR A 254 -5.40 -4.83 18.74
C TYR A 254 -4.71 -3.53 19.10
N VAL A 255 -3.38 -3.54 19.07
CA VAL A 255 -2.55 -2.33 19.20
C VAL A 255 -1.70 -2.23 17.95
N MET A 256 -1.87 -1.12 17.23
CA MET A 256 -1.06 -0.75 16.07
C MET A 256 -0.92 0.77 16.08
N GLN A 257 0.25 1.22 16.51
CA GLN A 257 0.54 2.63 16.71
C GLN A 257 1.91 2.97 16.13
N GLY A 258 2.11 4.23 15.79
CA GLY A 258 3.39 4.67 15.26
C GLY A 258 3.53 6.17 15.20
N THR A 259 4.72 6.59 14.81
CA THR A 259 5.06 8.00 14.62
C THR A 259 5.87 8.15 13.36
N GLY A 260 5.78 9.32 12.75
CA GLY A 260 6.57 9.65 11.57
C GLY A 260 6.75 11.13 11.38
N THR A 261 7.58 11.46 10.40
CA THR A 261 7.82 12.81 9.91
C THR A 261 7.70 12.81 8.38
N ALA A 262 7.12 13.86 7.84
CA ALA A 262 7.06 14.10 6.40
C ALA A 262 7.55 15.51 6.10
N ARG A 263 8.28 15.66 4.99
CA ARG A 263 8.59 16.95 4.38
C ARG A 263 7.93 17.01 3.03
N VAL A 264 7.01 17.95 2.86
CA VAL A 264 6.23 18.15 1.64
C VAL A 264 6.61 19.48 1.04
N ASP A 265 7.23 19.45 -0.14
CA ASP A 265 7.33 20.62 -1.01
C ASP A 265 6.09 20.64 -1.90
N ILE A 266 5.27 21.70 -1.82
CA ILE A 266 4.01 21.78 -2.58
C ILE A 266 4.21 21.80 -4.10
N GLY A 267 5.42 22.11 -4.57
CA GLY A 267 5.82 22.08 -5.97
C GLY A 267 6.35 20.72 -6.46
N SER A 268 6.49 19.74 -5.57
CA SER A 268 7.07 18.43 -5.87
C SER A 268 6.00 17.34 -6.10
N PRO A 269 6.27 16.33 -6.95
CA PRO A 269 5.35 15.23 -7.20
C PRO A 269 5.01 14.41 -5.94
N LEU A 270 6.02 14.14 -5.12
CA LEU A 270 5.96 13.34 -3.89
C LEU A 270 6.61 14.11 -2.73
N PRO A 271 6.36 13.72 -1.47
CA PRO A 271 7.14 14.24 -0.34
C PRO A 271 8.65 14.11 -0.60
N THR A 272 9.43 15.13 -0.22
CA THR A 272 10.90 15.08 -0.31
C THR A 272 11.50 14.24 0.82
N LEU A 273 10.72 14.02 1.88
CA LEU A 273 11.03 13.07 2.95
C LEU A 273 9.73 12.46 3.50
N LEU A 274 9.73 11.16 3.78
CA LEU A 274 8.76 10.49 4.63
C LEU A 274 9.50 9.42 5.43
N ASP A 275 9.42 9.47 6.75
CA ASP A 275 9.96 8.45 7.65
C ASP A 275 8.88 8.11 8.65
N VAL A 276 8.47 6.85 8.70
CA VAL A 276 7.42 6.40 9.60
C VAL A 276 7.60 4.93 9.96
N SER A 277 7.36 4.62 11.23
CA SER A 277 7.26 3.24 11.71
C SER A 277 5.96 3.07 12.48
N VAL A 278 5.22 2.00 12.17
CA VAL A 278 3.98 1.61 12.85
C VAL A 278 4.08 0.15 13.27
N GLY A 279 3.78 -0.14 14.52
CA GLY A 279 3.76 -1.50 15.01
C GLY A 279 2.98 -1.68 16.30
N GLY A 280 2.93 -2.92 16.75
CA GLY A 280 2.29 -3.28 18.00
C GLY A 280 1.94 -4.76 18.07
N GLU A 281 1.10 -5.08 19.05
CA GLU A 281 0.71 -6.43 19.40
C GLU A 281 -0.78 -6.65 19.14
N GLN A 282 -1.10 -7.80 18.57
CA GLN A 282 -2.45 -8.26 18.35
C GLN A 282 -2.64 -9.63 19.00
N SER A 283 -3.83 -9.86 19.54
CA SER A 283 -4.22 -11.20 19.98
C SER A 283 -5.63 -11.52 19.53
N TYR A 284 -5.81 -12.76 19.10
CA TYR A 284 -7.07 -13.27 18.59
C TYR A 284 -7.36 -14.64 19.20
N SER A 285 -8.62 -15.02 19.27
CA SER A 285 -9.04 -16.34 19.73
C SER A 285 -10.06 -16.97 18.80
N ASP A 286 -10.10 -18.29 18.71
CA ASP A 286 -11.21 -18.97 18.04
C ASP A 286 -12.50 -18.82 18.88
N PRO A 287 -13.69 -18.86 18.27
CA PRO A 287 -14.96 -18.71 19.00
C PRO A 287 -15.20 -19.76 20.10
N ALA A 288 -14.48 -20.90 20.04
CA ALA A 288 -14.53 -21.93 21.08
C ALA A 288 -13.56 -21.67 22.25
N GLY A 289 -12.67 -20.67 22.15
CA GLY A 289 -11.67 -20.31 23.15
C GLY A 289 -10.60 -21.37 23.37
N THR A 290 -10.36 -22.23 22.38
CA THR A 290 -9.41 -23.35 22.46
C THR A 290 -8.03 -23.00 21.95
N THR A 291 -7.93 -22.02 21.06
CA THR A 291 -6.70 -21.62 20.37
C THR A 291 -6.59 -20.10 20.38
N ALA A 292 -5.46 -19.60 20.88
CA ALA A 292 -5.12 -18.18 20.82
C ALA A 292 -4.01 -17.95 19.79
N LEU A 293 -4.12 -16.86 19.04
CA LEU A 293 -3.15 -16.35 18.10
C LEU A 293 -2.57 -15.06 18.69
N HIS A 294 -1.26 -15.00 18.88
CA HIS A 294 -0.55 -13.77 19.24
C HIS A 294 0.32 -13.35 18.07
N GLN A 295 0.28 -12.07 17.73
CA GLN A 295 1.05 -11.50 16.64
C GLN A 295 1.72 -10.20 17.10
N THR A 296 2.98 -10.02 16.71
CA THR A 296 3.68 -8.74 16.76
C THR A 296 3.98 -8.32 15.34
N THR A 297 3.58 -7.10 15.00
CA THR A 297 3.75 -6.53 13.66
C THR A 297 4.48 -5.20 13.73
N THR A 298 5.39 -4.97 12.79
CA THR A 298 6.07 -3.70 12.55
C THR A 298 6.10 -3.42 11.06
N ASN A 299 5.89 -2.18 10.65
CA ASN A 299 6.02 -1.74 9.26
C ASN A 299 6.72 -0.39 9.25
N SER A 300 7.75 -0.24 8.42
CA SER A 300 8.43 1.02 8.20
C SER A 300 8.38 1.43 6.74
N VAL A 301 8.34 2.74 6.53
CA VAL A 301 8.52 3.38 5.22
C VAL A 301 9.50 4.51 5.42
N GLU A 302 10.57 4.47 4.64
CA GLU A 302 11.49 5.58 4.45
C GLU A 302 11.43 6.00 2.98
N LEU A 303 11.29 7.30 2.74
CA LEU A 303 11.27 7.92 1.44
C LEU A 303 12.16 9.15 1.52
N SER A 304 13.10 9.28 0.58
CA SER A 304 13.96 10.46 0.50
C SER A 304 14.22 10.85 -0.95
N GLU A 305 14.26 12.15 -1.20
CA GLU A 305 14.70 12.70 -2.48
C GLU A 305 16.23 12.54 -2.66
N GLN A 306 16.63 12.24 -3.90
CA GLN A 306 18.00 11.85 -4.28
C GLN A 306 18.73 12.92 -5.10
#